data_AF-A0A822ZBL7-F1
#
_entry.id   AF-A0A822ZBL7-F1
#
_cell.length_a   1.000
_cell.length_b   1.000
_cell.length_c   1.000
_cell.angle_alpha   90.00
_cell.angle_beta   90.00
_cell.angle_gamma   90.00
#
_symmetry.space_group_name_H-M   'P 1'
#
loop_
_entity.id
_entity.type
_entity.pdbx_description
1 polymer ?
#
loop_
_entity_poly.entity_id
_entity_poly.type
_entity_poly.pdbx_seq_one_letter_code
_entity_poly.pdbx_strand_id
1 'polypeptide(L)' 'MALEASYRSNIAFTHDLVMLTHCPGGKERTQKEFEALAIDSGFAGCEIVCNAYHTWVMEFHK' A
#
# COMPACT_ATOMS: atom_id res chain seq x y z
N MET A 1 -1.38 4.37 -21.45
CA MET A 1 -1.50 3.16 -20.61
C MET A 1 -0.17 2.73 -20.00
N ALA A 2 0.90 2.48 -20.77
CA ALA A 2 2.22 2.14 -20.18
C ALA A 2 2.89 3.31 -19.42
N LEU A 3 2.72 4.54 -19.91
CA LEU A 3 3.26 5.77 -19.27
C LEU A 3 2.63 6.03 -17.88
N GLU A 4 1.33 5.77 -17.74
CA GLU A 4 0.58 5.91 -16.48
C GLU A 4 1.02 4.89 -15.42
N ALA A 5 1.28 3.64 -15.84
CA ALA A 5 1.82 2.62 -14.94
C ALA A 5 3.24 2.97 -14.46
N SER A 6 4.08 3.55 -15.34
CA SER A 6 5.42 4.05 -14.98
C SER A 6 5.36 5.19 -13.95
N TYR A 7 4.42 6.14 -14.12
CA TYR A 7 4.20 7.25 -13.19
C TYR A 7 3.64 6.79 -11.83
N ARG A 8 2.66 5.88 -11.82
CA ARG A 8 2.10 5.31 -10.58
C ARG A 8 3.16 4.60 -9.74
N SER A 9 4.03 3.84 -10.39
CA SER A 9 5.16 3.20 -9.72
C SER A 9 6.13 4.23 -9.13
N ASN A 10 6.38 5.35 -9.83
CA ASN A 10 7.29 6.40 -9.36
C ASN A 10 6.85 7.02 -8.03
N ILE A 11 5.56 7.27 -7.83
CA ILE A 11 5.06 7.89 -6.59
C ILE A 11 5.22 6.95 -5.39
N ALA A 12 4.82 5.68 -5.52
CA ALA A 12 4.96 4.71 -4.44
C ALA A 12 6.43 4.52 -4.05
N PHE A 13 7.34 4.44 -5.02
CA PHE A 13 8.78 4.36 -4.75
C PHE A 13 9.34 5.63 -4.10
N THR A 14 8.89 6.81 -4.55
CA THR A 14 9.31 8.07 -3.93
C THR A 14 8.84 8.14 -2.47
N HIS A 15 7.61 7.72 -2.18
CA HIS A 15 7.09 7.66 -0.82
C HIS A 15 7.87 6.65 0.03
N ASP A 16 8.19 5.47 -0.51
CA ASP A 16 9.02 4.47 0.18
C ASP A 16 10.41 5.01 0.53
N LEU A 17 11.05 5.77 -0.36
CA LEU A 17 12.32 6.44 -0.09
C LEU A 17 12.20 7.55 0.97
N VAL A 18 11.07 8.27 1.00
CA VAL A 18 10.78 9.23 2.07
C VAL A 18 10.64 8.51 3.42
N MET A 19 9.92 7.40 3.46
CA MET A 19 9.77 6.56 4.66
C MET A 19 11.13 6.03 5.13
N LEU A 20 11.97 5.53 4.21
CA LEU A 20 13.33 5.07 4.51
C LEU A 20 14.20 6.15 5.19
N THR A 21 14.05 7.41 4.78
CA THR A 21 14.91 8.51 5.24
C THR A 21 14.38 9.21 6.51
N HIS A 22 13.06 9.22 6.74
CA HIS A 22 12.44 9.99 7.82
C HIS A 22 11.76 9.14 8.90
N CYS A 23 11.48 7.86 8.64
CA CYS A 23 10.71 7.00 9.53
C CYS A 23 11.44 5.66 9.77
N PRO A 24 12.16 5.49 10.91
CA PRO A 24 12.86 4.25 11.21
C PRO A 24 11.93 3.03 11.13
N GLY A 25 12.24 2.07 10.25
CA GLY A 25 11.43 0.87 10.02
C GLY A 25 10.16 1.07 9.18
N GLY A 26 9.90 2.30 8.72
CA GLY A 26 8.80 2.63 7.80
C GLY A 26 9.08 2.13 6.39
N LYS A 27 8.04 1.65 5.71
CA LYS A 27 8.05 1.25 4.29
C LYS A 27 6.64 1.26 3.70
N GLU A 28 6.56 1.42 2.39
CA GLU A 28 5.37 1.07 1.62
C GLU A 28 5.20 -0.45 1.55
N ARG A 29 3.99 -0.89 1.20
CA ARG A 29 3.63 -2.32 1.20
C ARG A 29 2.83 -2.70 -0.03
N THR A 30 3.04 -3.94 -0.45
CA THR A 30 2.21 -4.61 -1.44
C THR A 30 0.85 -5.00 -0.84
N GLN A 31 -0.14 -5.22 -1.70
CA GLN A 31 -1.44 -5.74 -1.28
C GLN A 31 -1.31 -7.01 -0.42
N LYS A 32 -0.45 -7.95 -0.82
CA LYS A 32 -0.26 -9.21 -0.09
C LYS A 32 0.28 -9.00 1.33
N GLU A 33 1.15 -8.01 1.53
CA GLU A 33 1.65 -7.67 2.85
C GLU A 33 0.54 -7.05 3.73
N PHE A 34 -0.35 -6.24 3.14
CA PHE A 34 -1.53 -5.73 3.87
C PHE A 34 -2.52 -6.84 4.20
N GLU A 35 -2.78 -7.77 3.28
CA GLU A 35 -3.62 -8.95 3.52
C GLU A 35 -3.07 -9.81 4.65
N ALA A 36 -1.76 -10.11 4.63
CA ALA A 36 -1.11 -10.85 5.71
C ALA A 36 -1.24 -10.13 7.06
N LEU A 37 -1.02 -8.81 7.10
CA LEU A 37 -1.19 -8.01 8.32
C LEU A 37 -2.63 -8.03 8.85
N ALA A 38 -3.63 -8.00 7.97
CA ALA A 38 -5.03 -8.09 8.38
C ALA A 38 -5.32 -9.43 9.06
N ILE A 39 -4.91 -10.55 8.44
CA ILE A 39 -5.08 -11.90 9.00
C ILE A 39 -4.33 -12.05 10.33
N ASP A 40 -3.06 -11.64 10.39
CA ASP A 40 -2.24 -11.73 11.60
C ASP A 40 -2.79 -10.87 12.76
N SER A 41 -3.55 -9.82 12.43
CA SER A 41 -4.22 -8.94 13.41
C SER A 41 -5.62 -9.41 13.80
N GLY A 42 -6.10 -10.54 13.25
CA GLY A 42 -7.40 -11.14 13.61
C GLY A 42 -8.59 -10.67 12.78
N PHE A 43 -8.37 -10.05 11.62
CA PHE A 43 -9.43 -9.77 10.65
C PHE A 43 -9.68 -11.00 9.76
N ALA A 44 -10.91 -11.15 9.27
CA ALA A 44 -11.30 -12.22 8.35
C ALA A 44 -10.75 -12.00 6.93
N GLY A 45 -10.47 -10.75 6.55
CA GLY A 45 -9.91 -10.44 5.23
C GLY A 45 -9.62 -8.95 5.02
N CYS A 46 -9.04 -8.66 3.86
CA CYS A 46 -8.72 -7.31 3.38
C CYS A 46 -9.24 -7.16 1.95
N GLU A 47 -10.06 -6.15 1.69
CA GLU A 47 -10.63 -5.84 0.38
C GLU A 47 -10.09 -4.49 -0.13
N ILE A 48 -9.67 -4.44 -1.40
CA ILE A 48 -9.31 -3.18 -2.07
C ILE A 48 -10.59 -2.56 -2.66
N VAL A 49 -10.97 -1.40 -2.15
CA VAL A 49 -12.22 -0.72 -2.54
C VAL A 49 -11.99 0.20 -3.74
N CYS A 50 -11.00 1.08 -3.67
CA CYS A 50 -10.72 2.03 -4.74
C CYS A 50 -9.30 2.59 -4.69
N ASN A 51 -8.91 3.28 -5.77
CA ASN A 51 -7.70 4.08 -5.85
C ASN A 51 -8.07 5.55 -6.09
N ALA A 52 -7.60 6.44 -5.23
CA ALA A 52 -7.77 7.88 -5.38
C ALA A 52 -6.40 8.56 -5.23
N TYR A 53 -5.96 9.27 -6.28
CA TYR A 53 -4.69 10.01 -6.27
C TYR A 53 -3.50 9.18 -5.78
N HIS A 54 -3.33 7.97 -6.31
CA HIS A 54 -2.24 7.03 -5.95
C HIS A 54 -2.30 6.45 -4.54
N THR A 55 -3.34 6.77 -3.77
CA THR A 55 -3.63 6.15 -2.48
C THR A 55 -4.71 5.08 -2.66
N TRP A 56 -4.53 3.93 -2.03
CA TRP A 56 -5.51 2.84 -2.05
C TRP A 56 -6.36 2.87 -0.79
N VAL A 57 -7.67 2.71 -0.95
CA VAL A 57 -8.60 2.47 0.15
C VAL A 57 -8.76 0.96 0.31
N MET A 58 -8.42 0.45 1.50
CA MET A 58 -8.53 -0.95 1.86
C MET A 58 -9.43 -1.09 3.08
N GLU A 59 -10.38 -2.02 3.03
CA GLU A 59 -11.27 -2.35 4.13
C GLU A 59 -10.84 -3.68 4.75
N PHE A 60 -10.65 -3.70 6.08
CA PHE A 60 -10.38 -4.92 6.82
C PHE A 60 -11.67 -5.38 7.51
N HIS A 61 -12.17 -6.54 7.11
CA HIS A 61 -13.43 -7.09 7.60
C HIS A 61 -13.19 -7.96 8.84
N LYS A 62 -14.00 -7.80 9.89
CA LYS A 62 -13.94 -8.64 11.09
C LYS A 62 -14.65 -9.98 10.88
#